data_AF-A0A1R1X130-F1
#
_entry.id   AF-A0A1R1X130-F1
#
_cell.length_a   1.000
_cell.length_b   1.000
_cell.length_c   1.000
_cell.angle_alpha   90.00
_cell.angle_beta   90.00
_cell.angle_gamma   90.00
#
_symmetry.space_group_name_H-M   'P 1'
#
loop_
_entity.id
_entity.type
_entity.pdbx_description
1 polymer ?
#
loop_
_entity_poly.entity_id
_entity_poly.type
_entity_poly.pdbx_seq_one_letter_code
_entity_poly.pdbx_strand_id
1 'polypeptide(L)'
;MENYENSIRDGYSIRLVREFEDLINGISEIVYETNVITRYKSVTEKIKPVAIKNENFESPGLNIEKHRYFRKNEEVIRDKILSIKIGDENLNSTEKEYFQSCLLKNSRAFAFDSKEMGLLNISIESPVTVETINHIPWMHKQTYKWSLF
;
A
#
# COMPACT_ATOMS: atom_id res chain seq x y z
N MET A 1 -77.49 -3.00 -24.63
CA MET A 1 -76.45 -3.99 -24.28
C MET A 1 -75.17 -3.30 -23.80
N GLU A 2 -74.79 -2.12 -24.32
CA GLU A 2 -73.58 -1.37 -23.91
C GLU A 2 -73.44 -1.07 -22.40
N ASN A 3 -74.52 -0.77 -21.68
CA ASN A 3 -74.43 -0.45 -20.25
C ASN A 3 -74.06 -1.66 -19.36
N TYR A 4 -74.34 -2.89 -19.82
CA TYR A 4 -74.02 -4.10 -19.06
C TYR A 4 -72.55 -4.50 -19.26
N GLU A 5 -72.02 -4.33 -20.48
CA GLU A 5 -70.62 -4.59 -20.79
C GLU A 5 -69.68 -3.59 -20.10
N ASN A 6 -70.05 -2.31 -20.03
CA ASN A 6 -69.28 -1.30 -19.30
C ASN A 6 -69.24 -1.57 -17.80
N SER A 7 -70.36 -1.97 -17.18
CA SER A 7 -70.40 -2.33 -15.75
C SER A 7 -69.55 -3.56 -15.42
N ILE A 8 -69.52 -4.55 -16.31
CA ILE A 8 -68.69 -5.74 -16.16
C ILE A 8 -67.20 -5.39 -16.31
N ARG A 9 -66.85 -4.55 -17.30
CA ARG A 9 -65.49 -4.08 -17.54
C ARG A 9 -64.94 -3.23 -16.38
N ASP A 10 -65.77 -2.37 -15.80
CA ASP A 10 -65.44 -1.58 -14.62
C ASP A 10 -65.26 -2.47 -13.38
N GLY A 11 -66.12 -3.49 -13.21
CA GLY A 11 -65.99 -4.48 -12.13
C GLY A 11 -64.70 -5.29 -12.19
N TYR A 12 -64.26 -5.70 -13.39
CA TYR A 12 -62.96 -6.38 -13.58
C TYR A 12 -61.78 -5.44 -13.34
N SER A 13 -61.88 -4.17 -13.74
CA SER A 13 -60.85 -3.15 -13.51
C SER A 13 -60.66 -2.89 -12.00
N ILE A 14 -61.75 -2.72 -11.26
CA ILE A 14 -61.71 -2.49 -9.80
C ILE A 14 -61.13 -3.69 -9.06
N ARG A 15 -61.44 -4.92 -9.50
CA ARG A 15 -60.90 -6.14 -8.91
C ARG A 15 -59.39 -6.27 -9.14
N LEU A 16 -58.93 -5.98 -10.36
CA LEU A 16 -57.50 -5.97 -10.67
C LEU A 16 -56.75 -4.93 -9.84
N VAL A 17 -57.30 -3.72 -9.68
CA VAL A 17 -56.68 -2.68 -8.84
C VAL A 17 -56.54 -3.14 -7.39
N ARG A 18 -57.57 -3.78 -6.82
CA ARG A 18 -57.51 -4.34 -5.46
C ARG A 18 -56.49 -5.47 -5.34
N GLU A 19 -56.46 -6.40 -6.28
CA GLU A 19 -55.49 -7.50 -6.28
C GLU A 19 -54.04 -6.97 -6.41
N PHE A 20 -53.83 -5.87 -7.14
CA PHE A 20 -52.54 -5.17 -7.20
C PHE A 20 -52.18 -4.45 -5.89
N GLU A 21 -53.14 -3.78 -5.25
CA GLU A 21 -52.93 -3.12 -3.95
C GLU A 21 -52.57 -4.14 -2.87
N ASP A 22 -53.25 -5.29 -2.85
CA ASP A 22 -52.96 -6.38 -1.92
C ASP A 22 -51.55 -6.96 -2.14
N LEU A 23 -51.11 -7.10 -3.40
CA LEU A 23 -49.76 -7.55 -3.74
C LEU A 23 -48.68 -6.55 -3.27
N ILE A 24 -48.91 -5.25 -3.49
CA ILE A 24 -47.97 -4.19 -3.09
C ILE A 24 -47.88 -4.12 -1.57
N ASN A 25 -49.02 -4.21 -0.86
CA ASN A 25 -49.06 -4.25 0.59
C ASN A 25 -48.32 -5.49 1.12
N GLY A 26 -48.51 -6.66 0.51
CA GLY A 26 -47.79 -7.87 0.84
C GLY A 26 -46.27 -7.77 0.61
N ILE A 27 -45.82 -7.07 -0.43
CA ILE A 27 -44.38 -6.80 -0.66
C ILE A 27 -43.83 -5.83 0.41
N SER A 28 -44.61 -4.84 0.83
CA SER A 28 -44.20 -3.88 1.86
C SER A 28 -44.05 -4.51 3.26
N GLU A 29 -44.73 -5.62 3.52
CA GLU A 29 -44.60 -6.41 4.76
C GLU A 29 -43.40 -7.37 4.74
N ILE A 30 -42.76 -7.60 3.58
CA ILE A 30 -41.55 -8.43 3.49
C ILE A 30 -40.38 -7.63 4.05
N VAL A 31 -40.15 -7.76 5.35
CA VAL A 31 -38.96 -7.25 6.03
C VAL A 31 -37.77 -8.12 5.64
N TYR A 32 -36.92 -7.63 4.74
CA TYR A 32 -35.62 -8.24 4.48
C TYR A 32 -34.67 -7.97 5.67
N GLU A 33 -34.59 -8.89 6.61
CA GLU A 33 -33.50 -8.89 7.60
C GLU A 33 -32.20 -9.37 6.94
N THR A 34 -31.35 -8.42 6.54
CA THR A 34 -30.01 -8.75 6.06
C THR A 34 -29.10 -9.09 7.24
N ASN A 35 -28.91 -10.38 7.52
CA ASN A 35 -27.90 -10.84 8.47
C ASN A 35 -26.50 -10.69 7.85
N VAL A 36 -25.90 -9.50 8.00
CA VAL A 36 -24.54 -9.22 7.52
C VAL A 36 -23.52 -9.77 8.52
N ILE A 37 -23.14 -11.04 8.36
CA ILE A 37 -22.03 -11.62 9.13
C ILE A 37 -20.71 -11.11 8.55
N THR A 38 -20.25 -9.96 9.03
CA THR A 38 -18.91 -9.49 8.66
C THR A 38 -17.85 -10.38 9.30
N ARG A 39 -16.88 -10.87 8.51
CA ARG A 39 -15.73 -11.65 9.02
C ARG A 39 -14.64 -10.74 9.63
N TYR A 40 -14.90 -9.45 9.76
CA TYR A 40 -13.94 -8.48 10.27
C TYR A 40 -13.99 -8.45 11.79
N LYS A 41 -12.81 -8.42 12.41
CA LYS A 41 -12.68 -8.24 13.86
C LYS A 41 -13.00 -6.81 14.24
N SER A 42 -13.76 -6.64 15.31
CA SER A 42 -14.00 -5.33 15.93
C SER A 42 -12.67 -4.73 16.44
N VAL A 43 -12.63 -3.41 16.64
CA VAL A 43 -11.40 -2.71 17.06
C VAL A 43 -10.84 -3.27 18.37
N THR A 44 -11.72 -3.69 19.29
CA THR A 44 -11.37 -4.32 20.57
C THR A 44 -10.78 -5.72 20.40
N GLU A 45 -11.15 -6.44 19.35
CA GLU A 45 -10.64 -7.78 19.03
C GLU A 45 -9.36 -7.76 18.17
N LYS A 46 -8.95 -6.59 17.67
CA LYS A 46 -7.70 -6.45 16.92
C LYS A 46 -6.52 -6.57 17.88
N ILE A 47 -5.66 -7.57 17.61
CA ILE A 47 -4.40 -7.74 18.34
C ILE A 47 -3.43 -6.66 17.85
N LYS A 48 -2.97 -5.79 18.76
CA LYS A 48 -1.94 -4.80 18.43
C LYS A 48 -0.62 -5.52 18.16
N PRO A 49 0.12 -5.16 17.10
CA PRO A 49 1.43 -5.74 16.85
C PRO A 49 2.37 -5.39 18.00
N VAL A 50 3.17 -6.37 18.44
CA VAL A 50 4.18 -6.15 19.47
C VAL A 50 5.50 -5.84 18.76
N ALA A 51 6.07 -4.66 19.03
CA ALA A 51 7.36 -4.25 18.49
C ALA A 51 8.51 -4.94 19.26
N ILE A 52 8.70 -6.24 19.02
CA ILE A 52 9.77 -7.03 19.63
C ILE A 52 10.96 -7.05 18.67
N LYS A 53 12.15 -6.64 19.15
CA LYS A 53 13.40 -6.84 18.42
C LYS A 53 13.79 -8.31 18.50
N ASN A 54 14.17 -8.91 17.37
CA ASN A 54 14.74 -10.25 17.37
C ASN A 54 16.14 -10.22 18.00
N GLU A 55 16.39 -11.00 19.04
CA GLU A 55 17.67 -10.99 19.77
C GLU A 55 18.85 -11.47 18.91
N ASN A 56 18.58 -12.36 17.95
CA ASN A 56 19.60 -12.96 17.09
C ASN A 56 20.07 -12.04 15.95
N PHE A 57 19.34 -10.96 15.68
CA PHE A 57 19.60 -10.11 14.53
C PHE A 57 19.64 -8.64 14.92
N GLU A 58 20.67 -7.95 14.44
CA GLU A 58 20.70 -6.50 14.53
C GLU A 58 19.65 -5.91 13.60
N SER A 59 18.99 -4.85 14.07
CA SER A 59 18.11 -4.06 13.21
C SER A 59 18.93 -3.61 11.99
N PRO A 60 18.32 -3.51 10.79
CA PRO A 60 19.00 -2.98 9.63
C PRO A 60 19.25 -1.48 9.86
N GLY A 61 20.35 -1.17 10.54
CA GLY A 61 20.85 0.18 10.71
C GLY A 61 21.70 0.55 9.50
N LEU A 62 21.84 1.85 9.25
CA LEU A 62 22.86 2.38 8.36
C LEU A 62 24.22 1.92 8.92
N ASN A 63 24.81 0.88 8.34
CA ASN A 63 26.10 0.35 8.80
C ASN A 63 27.21 1.25 8.24
N ILE A 64 27.37 2.42 8.85
CA ILE A 64 28.28 3.50 8.44
C ILE A 64 29.72 3.00 8.25
N GLU A 65 30.12 1.97 8.98
CA GLU A 65 31.46 1.39 8.94
C GLU A 65 31.72 0.54 7.69
N LYS A 66 30.75 -0.28 7.25
CA LYS A 66 30.87 -1.11 6.03
C LYS A 66 31.01 -0.26 4.77
N HIS A 67 30.36 0.90 4.74
CA HIS A 67 30.49 1.83 3.63
C HIS A 67 31.90 2.45 3.54
N ARG A 68 32.76 2.40 4.56
CA ARG A 68 34.07 3.06 4.49
C ARG A 68 35.07 2.37 3.55
N TYR A 69 34.88 1.09 3.25
CA TYR A 69 35.87 0.25 2.55
C TYR A 69 35.67 0.12 1.03
N PHE A 70 34.53 0.54 0.48
CA PHE A 70 34.32 0.61 -0.97
C PHE A 70 34.97 1.88 -1.56
N ARG A 71 36.30 1.91 -1.62
CA ARG A 71 37.05 2.90 -2.40
C ARG A 71 36.89 2.59 -3.89
N LYS A 72 35.79 3.05 -4.48
CA LYS A 72 35.73 3.22 -5.94
C LYS A 72 36.84 4.21 -6.31
N ASN A 73 37.61 3.96 -7.36
CA ASN A 73 38.73 4.81 -7.80
C ASN A 73 38.32 6.29 -7.79
N GLU A 74 38.79 7.04 -6.81
CA GLU A 74 38.42 8.46 -6.62
C GLU A 74 38.78 9.29 -7.85
N GLU A 75 39.82 8.88 -8.59
CA GLU A 75 40.25 9.48 -9.85
C GLU A 75 39.15 9.44 -10.92
N VAL A 76 38.51 8.28 -11.12
CA VAL A 76 37.42 8.13 -12.11
C VAL A 76 36.21 8.98 -11.72
N ILE A 77 35.96 9.17 -10.43
CA ILE A 77 34.86 10.02 -9.93
C ILE A 77 35.19 11.50 -10.13
N ARG A 78 36.44 11.92 -9.89
CA ARG A 78 36.88 13.30 -10.15
C ARG A 78 36.73 13.67 -11.62
N ASP A 79 37.16 12.80 -12.52
CA ASP A 79 37.04 13.03 -13.96
C ASP A 79 35.58 13.19 -14.39
N LYS A 80 34.69 12.34 -13.83
CA LYS A 80 33.25 12.47 -14.05
C LYS A 80 32.71 13.81 -13.54
N ILE A 81 33.06 14.24 -12.33
CA ILE A 81 32.59 15.51 -11.76
C ILE A 81 33.06 16.71 -12.59
N LEU A 82 34.31 16.69 -13.06
CA LEU A 82 34.85 17.75 -13.92
C LEU A 82 34.14 17.83 -15.28
N SER A 83 33.61 16.72 -15.77
CA SER A 83 32.85 16.67 -17.03
C SER A 83 31.41 17.20 -16.93
N ILE A 84 30.91 17.46 -15.72
CA ILE A 84 29.53 17.93 -15.51
C ILE A 84 29.42 19.41 -15.89
N LYS A 85 28.38 19.74 -16.66
CA LYS A 85 28.00 21.14 -16.90
C LYS A 85 27.30 21.71 -15.67
N ILE A 86 27.96 22.64 -14.97
CA ILE A 86 27.45 23.26 -13.75
C ILE A 86 26.94 24.67 -14.06
N GLY A 87 25.62 24.76 -14.28
CA GLY A 87 24.89 26.00 -14.54
C GLY A 87 25.23 26.70 -15.86
N ASP A 88 24.40 27.68 -16.21
CA ASP A 88 24.61 28.58 -17.35
C ASP A 88 25.10 29.94 -16.82
N GLU A 89 26.37 30.01 -16.41
CA GLU A 89 27.07 31.22 -15.94
C GLU A 89 26.56 31.92 -14.67
N ASN A 90 25.45 31.48 -14.06
CA ASN A 90 24.93 32.05 -12.81
C ASN A 90 25.78 31.80 -11.55
N LEU A 91 26.84 31.01 -11.64
CA LEU A 91 27.70 30.63 -10.50
C LEU A 91 29.10 31.17 -10.68
N ASN A 92 29.63 31.81 -9.65
CA ASN A 92 31.02 32.25 -9.61
C ASN A 92 31.97 31.05 -9.53
N SER A 93 33.23 31.24 -9.94
CA SER A 93 34.25 30.17 -9.92
C SER A 93 34.41 29.54 -8.53
N THR A 94 34.39 30.35 -7.47
CA THR A 94 34.45 29.87 -6.08
C THR A 94 33.26 28.98 -5.70
N GLU A 95 32.07 29.33 -6.16
CA GLU A 95 30.86 28.55 -5.88
C GLU A 95 30.87 27.23 -6.66
N LYS A 96 31.37 27.25 -7.90
CA LYS A 96 31.56 26.03 -8.70
C LYS A 96 32.55 25.08 -8.04
N GLU A 97 33.69 25.58 -7.57
CA GLU A 97 34.67 24.77 -6.84
C GLU A 97 34.09 24.20 -5.54
N TYR A 98 33.37 25.03 -4.76
CA TYR A 98 32.71 24.57 -3.55
C TYR A 98 31.68 23.47 -3.86
N PHE A 99 30.87 23.66 -4.89
CA PHE A 99 29.88 22.68 -5.34
C PHE A 99 30.53 21.36 -5.77
N GLN A 100 31.60 21.40 -6.56
CA GLN A 100 32.36 20.21 -6.94
C GLN A 100 32.93 19.49 -5.71
N SER A 101 33.41 20.23 -4.70
CA SER A 101 33.91 19.65 -3.46
C SER A 101 32.80 18.92 -2.68
N CYS A 102 31.58 19.45 -2.68
CA CYS A 102 30.41 18.83 -2.07
C CYS A 102 29.95 17.57 -2.84
N LEU A 103 30.00 17.62 -4.17
CA LEU A 103 29.71 16.46 -5.02
C LEU A 103 30.72 15.33 -4.79
N LEU A 104 32.01 15.65 -4.65
CA LEU A 104 33.03 14.66 -4.38
C LEU A 104 32.75 13.92 -3.07
N LYS A 105 32.42 14.67 -2.00
CA LYS A 105 32.07 14.12 -0.68
C LYS A 105 30.84 13.20 -0.73
N ASN A 106 29.86 13.54 -1.55
CA ASN A 106 28.58 12.83 -1.65
C ASN A 106 28.44 12.00 -2.94
N SER A 107 29.55 11.68 -3.61
CA SER A 107 29.58 11.06 -4.95
C SER A 107 28.84 9.72 -5.05
N ARG A 108 28.57 9.06 -3.92
CA ARG A 108 27.82 7.81 -3.84
C ARG A 108 26.31 7.96 -3.95
N ALA A 109 25.79 9.14 -3.63
CA ALA A 109 24.35 9.41 -3.68
C ALA A 109 23.88 9.74 -5.11
N PHE A 110 24.82 10.00 -6.02
CA PHE A 110 24.51 10.46 -7.37
C PHE A 110 24.81 9.39 -8.41
N ALA A 111 23.91 9.28 -9.39
CA ALA A 111 24.15 8.58 -10.65
C ALA A 111 24.67 9.60 -11.67
N PHE A 112 25.83 9.34 -12.27
CA PHE A 112 26.43 10.23 -13.27
C PHE A 112 26.01 9.83 -14.70
N ASP A 113 25.61 8.58 -14.90
CA ASP A 113 25.05 8.07 -16.15
C ASP A 113 23.62 7.56 -15.91
N SER A 114 22.78 7.68 -16.93
CA SER A 114 21.45 7.05 -17.02
C SER A 114 21.46 5.56 -16.67
N LYS A 115 22.54 4.84 -17.03
CA LYS A 115 22.74 3.42 -16.71
C LYS A 115 22.95 3.16 -15.22
N GLU A 116 23.34 4.17 -14.46
CA GLU A 116 23.51 4.07 -13.00
C GLU A 116 22.21 4.44 -12.27
N MET A 117 21.23 5.05 -12.97
CA MET A 117 20.00 5.55 -12.37
C MET A 117 19.02 4.41 -12.07
N GLY A 118 18.49 4.38 -10.83
CA GLY A 118 17.47 3.42 -10.40
C GLY A 118 17.98 1.99 -10.16
N LEU A 119 19.27 1.72 -10.37
CA LEU A 119 19.88 0.43 -10.09
C LEU A 119 20.56 0.48 -8.71
N LEU A 120 19.97 -0.24 -7.75
CA LEU A 120 20.62 -0.59 -6.49
C LEU A 120 21.77 -1.55 -6.80
N ASN A 121 22.94 -0.98 -7.06
CA ASN A 121 24.15 -1.75 -7.30
C ASN A 121 24.58 -2.37 -5.96
N ILE A 122 24.49 -3.70 -5.85
CA ILE A 122 24.83 -4.46 -4.64
C ILE A 122 26.29 -4.23 -4.22
N SER A 123 27.18 -3.88 -5.17
CA SER A 123 28.56 -3.50 -4.87
C SER A 123 28.69 -2.10 -4.24
N ILE A 124 27.71 -1.21 -4.41
CA ILE A 124 27.71 0.14 -3.81
C ILE A 124 27.03 0.09 -2.44
N GLU A 125 25.87 -0.55 -2.38
CA GLU A 125 25.10 -0.74 -1.16
C GLU A 125 24.46 -2.13 -1.18
N SER A 126 24.78 -2.92 -0.16
CA SER A 126 24.14 -4.23 0.03
C SER A 126 22.66 -4.05 0.35
N PRO A 127 21.77 -4.90 -0.19
CA PRO A 127 20.34 -4.80 0.08
C PRO A 127 20.06 -4.92 1.58
N VAL A 128 19.18 -4.06 2.05
CA VAL A 128 18.71 -4.08 3.44
C VAL A 128 17.77 -5.28 3.60
N THR A 129 18.18 -6.25 4.41
CA THR A 129 17.35 -7.42 4.73
C THR A 129 16.51 -7.09 5.96
N VAL A 130 15.19 -7.07 5.81
CA VAL A 130 14.26 -6.90 6.94
C VAL A 130 13.93 -8.28 7.48
N GLU A 131 14.42 -8.56 8.68
CA GLU A 131 14.13 -9.82 9.36
C GLU A 131 12.66 -9.91 9.75
N THR A 132 11.96 -10.87 9.17
CA THR A 132 10.55 -11.15 9.50
C THR A 132 10.46 -12.29 10.50
N ILE A 133 9.57 -12.17 11.48
CA ILE A 133 9.20 -13.30 12.34
C ILE A 133 8.48 -14.34 11.48
N ASN A 134 8.81 -15.62 11.65
CA ASN A 134 8.10 -16.72 10.98
C ASN A 134 6.60 -16.60 11.25
N HIS A 135 5.84 -16.25 10.20
CA HIS A 135 4.41 -16.07 10.30
C HIS A 135 3.71 -17.40 10.08
N ILE A 136 2.94 -17.84 11.07
CA ILE A 136 1.98 -18.92 10.88
C ILE A 136 0.70 -18.30 10.32
N PRO A 137 0.28 -18.66 9.10
CA PRO A 137 -0.96 -18.14 8.53
C PRO A 137 -2.12 -18.40 9.48
N TRP A 138 -3.05 -17.46 9.54
CA TRP A 138 -4.24 -17.53 10.40
C TRP A 138 -4.98 -18.89 10.30
N MET A 139 -5.02 -19.49 9.11
CA MET A 139 -5.69 -20.78 8.88
C MET A 139 -5.06 -21.96 9.65
N HIS A 140 -3.79 -21.84 10.03
CA HIS A 140 -3.04 -22.88 10.73
C HIS A 140 -2.88 -22.59 12.23
N LYS A 141 -3.34 -21.43 12.71
CA LYS A 141 -3.51 -21.26 14.16
C LYS A 141 -4.63 -22.18 14.59
N GLN A 142 -4.30 -23.23 15.34
CA GLN A 142 -5.29 -24.01 16.07
C GLN A 142 -6.07 -23.00 16.93
N THR A 143 -7.31 -22.73 16.55
CA THR A 143 -8.27 -22.08 17.44
C THR A 143 -8.35 -23.03 18.62
N TYR A 144 -7.70 -22.69 19.74
CA TYR A 144 -7.96 -23.37 20.99
C TYR A 144 -9.47 -23.38 21.14
N LYS A 145 -10.04 -24.58 21.10
CA LYS A 145 -11.46 -24.81 21.32
C LYS A 145 -11.81 -24.01 22.56
N TRP A 146 -12.72 -23.06 22.43
CA TRP A 146 -13.49 -22.61 23.58
C TRP A 146 -14.14 -23.88 24.11
N SER A 147 -13.59 -24.40 25.21
CA SER A 147 -14.24 -25.41 26.02
C SER A 147 -15.56 -24.81 26.45
N LEU A 148 -16.63 -25.27 25.81
CA LEU A 148 -17.98 -25.27 26.36
C LEU A 148 -17.90 -25.94 27.74
N PHE A 149 -17.81 -25.13 28.79
CA PHE A 149 -18.33 -25.37 30.14
C PHE A 149 -18.51 -24.02 30.84
#